data_AF-X6FRT2-F1
#
_entry.id   AF-X6FRT2-F1
#
_cell.length_a   1.000
_cell.length_b   1.000
_cell.length_c   1.000
_cell.angle_alpha   90.00
_cell.angle_beta   90.00
_cell.angle_gamma   90.00
#
_symmetry.space_group_name_H-M   'P 1'
#
loop_
_entity.id
_entity.type
_entity.pdbx_description
1 polymer ?
#
loop_
_entity_poly.entity_id
_entity_poly.type
_entity_poly.pdbx_seq_one_letter_code
_entity_poly.pdbx_strand_id
1 'polypeptide(L)'
;MKLIHLTDLHLVPAGAMLFGFDPAERMRKTIERINRDHADAELCVVTGDLTDEGDFASYELLREVLQEMRVPIRLLLGNHDSLTSYALSLASRAIGRALSSQSMRPRSGASSSSTPWWRVLGMAR
;
A
#
# COMPACT_ATOMS: atom_id res chain seq x y z
N MET A 1 3.22 9.29 -18.39
CA MET A 1 3.06 8.85 -16.99
C MET A 1 1.89 7.90 -16.90
N LYS A 2 2.09 6.68 -16.40
CA LYS A 2 1.05 5.64 -16.27
C LYS A 2 0.96 5.19 -14.81
N LEU A 3 -0.24 5.21 -14.26
CA LEU A 3 -0.56 4.79 -12.90
C LEU A 3 -1.63 3.71 -12.94
N ILE A 4 -1.55 2.78 -11.99
CA ILE A 4 -2.60 1.81 -11.72
C ILE A 4 -3.26 2.19 -10.40
N HIS A 5 -4.58 2.18 -10.37
CA HIS A 5 -5.35 2.47 -9.17
C HIS A 5 -6.27 1.29 -8.88
N LEU A 6 -6.12 0.73 -7.68
CA LEU A 6 -6.97 -0.31 -7.13
C LEU A 6 -7.62 0.21 -5.85
N THR A 7 -8.70 -0.41 -5.44
CA THR A 7 -9.44 -0.06 -4.21
C THR A 7 -10.28 -1.25 -3.79
N ASP A 8 -10.68 -1.31 -2.52
CA ASP A 8 -11.69 -2.24 -2.02
C ASP A 8 -11.32 -3.71 -2.30
N LEU A 9 -10.15 -4.13 -1.80
CA LEU A 9 -9.67 -5.51 -1.97
C LEU A 9 -10.47 -6.51 -1.14
N HIS A 10 -10.92 -6.09 0.04
CA HIS A 10 -11.65 -6.89 1.02
C HIS A 10 -11.08 -8.30 1.18
N LEU A 11 -9.75 -8.40 1.40
CA LEU A 11 -9.16 -9.70 1.70
C LEU A 11 -9.70 -10.25 3.01
N VAL A 12 -9.90 -11.57 3.00
CA VAL A 12 -10.30 -12.39 4.15
C VAL A 12 -9.19 -13.43 4.41
N PRO A 13 -9.17 -14.09 5.57
CA PRO A 13 -8.14 -15.08 5.89
C PRO A 13 -8.07 -16.21 4.85
N ALA A 14 -6.90 -16.82 4.70
CA ALA A 14 -6.68 -17.87 3.72
C ALA A 14 -7.70 -19.03 3.87
N GLY A 15 -8.32 -19.43 2.77
CA GLY A 15 -9.37 -20.47 2.73
C GLY A 15 -10.78 -19.97 3.08
N ALA A 16 -10.94 -18.71 3.50
CA ALA A 16 -12.25 -18.10 3.65
C ALA A 16 -12.78 -17.56 2.32
N MET A 17 -14.10 -17.36 2.26
CA MET A 17 -14.79 -16.84 1.09
C MET A 17 -15.56 -15.59 1.49
N LEU A 18 -15.54 -14.58 0.62
CA LEU A 18 -16.36 -13.38 0.74
C LEU A 18 -17.44 -13.42 -0.34
N PHE A 19 -18.72 -13.35 0.04
CA PHE A 19 -19.86 -13.43 -0.89
C PHE A 19 -19.77 -14.58 -1.92
N GLY A 20 -19.23 -15.73 -1.52
CA GLY A 20 -19.12 -16.92 -2.37
C GLY A 20 -17.94 -16.92 -3.35
N PHE A 21 -16.95 -16.03 -3.20
CA PHE A 21 -15.69 -16.09 -3.94
C PHE A 21 -14.47 -15.91 -3.03
N ASP A 22 -13.28 -16.30 -3.50
CA ASP A 22 -12.00 -16.05 -2.82
C ASP A 22 -11.42 -14.70 -3.32
N PRO A 23 -11.37 -13.65 -2.48
CA PRO A 23 -10.80 -12.35 -2.84
C PRO A 23 -9.29 -12.44 -3.15
N ALA A 24 -8.54 -13.31 -2.48
CA ALA A 24 -7.12 -13.48 -2.70
C ALA A 24 -6.84 -14.13 -4.06
N GLU A 25 -7.65 -15.10 -4.49
CA GLU A 25 -7.57 -15.66 -5.84
C GLU A 25 -7.78 -14.59 -6.90
N ARG A 26 -8.79 -13.72 -6.73
CA ARG A 26 -9.06 -12.59 -7.64
C ARG A 26 -7.90 -11.59 -7.65
N MET A 27 -7.32 -11.31 -6.49
CA MET A 27 -6.19 -10.39 -6.39
C MET A 27 -4.95 -10.95 -7.09
N ARG A 28 -4.63 -12.24 -6.93
CA ARG A 28 -3.51 -12.88 -7.66
C ARG A 28 -3.71 -12.79 -9.17
N LYS A 29 -4.90 -13.11 -9.69
CA LYS A 29 -5.22 -12.95 -11.12
C LYS A 29 -5.09 -11.51 -11.60
N THR A 30 -5.43 -10.54 -10.76
CA THR A 30 -5.25 -9.11 -11.05
C THR A 30 -3.77 -8.76 -11.14
N ILE A 31 -2.96 -9.21 -10.18
CA ILE A 31 -1.49 -9.01 -10.18
C ILE A 31 -0.85 -9.65 -11.41
N GLU A 32 -1.24 -10.88 -11.77
CA GLU A 32 -0.76 -11.55 -12.99
C GLU A 32 -1.03 -10.73 -14.24
N ARG A 33 -2.24 -10.15 -14.37
CA ARG A 33 -2.60 -9.27 -15.49
C ARG A 33 -1.79 -8.00 -15.50
N ILE A 34 -1.65 -7.33 -14.34
CA ILE A 34 -0.84 -6.12 -14.20
C ILE A 34 0.62 -6.41 -14.62
N ASN A 35 1.19 -7.49 -14.11
CA ASN A 35 2.57 -7.88 -14.39
C ASN A 35 2.80 -8.24 -15.87
N ARG A 36 1.78 -8.72 -16.58
CA ARG A 36 1.88 -9.08 -18.00
C ARG A 36 1.66 -7.88 -18.91
N ASP A 37 0.62 -7.10 -18.66
CA ASP A 37 0.09 -6.13 -19.62
C ASP A 37 0.47 -4.68 -19.25
N HIS A 38 0.85 -4.43 -17.99
CA HIS A 38 1.06 -3.09 -17.43
C HIS A 38 2.31 -2.98 -16.54
N ALA A 39 3.32 -3.84 -16.77
CA ALA A 39 4.59 -3.77 -16.04
C ALA A 39 5.37 -2.46 -16.28
N ASP A 40 4.97 -1.67 -17.28
CA ASP A 40 5.52 -0.34 -17.57
C ASP A 40 4.91 0.79 -16.71
N ALA A 41 3.90 0.48 -15.88
CA ALA A 41 3.34 1.46 -14.94
C ALA A 41 4.38 1.91 -13.91
N GLU A 42 4.36 3.20 -13.58
CA GLU A 42 5.32 3.79 -12.64
C GLU A 42 4.95 3.49 -11.18
N LEU A 43 3.65 3.32 -10.90
CA LEU A 43 3.13 3.08 -9.55
C LEU A 43 1.73 2.46 -9.61
N CYS A 44 1.48 1.53 -8.68
CA CYS A 44 0.16 1.05 -8.30
C CYS A 44 -0.22 1.63 -6.93
N VAL A 45 -1.39 2.27 -6.82
CA VAL A 45 -1.92 2.78 -5.55
C VAL A 45 -3.18 2.00 -5.21
N VAL A 46 -3.26 1.51 -3.97
CA VAL A 46 -4.45 0.87 -3.41
C VAL A 46 -5.06 1.81 -2.36
N THR A 47 -6.30 2.24 -2.55
CA THR A 47 -6.89 3.35 -1.78
C THR A 47 -7.85 2.93 -0.66
N GLY A 48 -7.58 1.83 0.03
CA GLY A 48 -8.34 1.42 1.21
C GLY A 48 -9.09 0.11 1.05
N ASP A 49 -9.72 -0.27 2.16
CA ASP A 49 -10.43 -1.53 2.39
C ASP A 49 -9.61 -2.71 1.88
N LEU A 50 -8.38 -2.77 2.39
CA LEU A 50 -7.39 -3.79 2.04
C LEU A 50 -7.84 -5.16 2.55
N THR A 51 -8.47 -5.17 3.73
CA THR A 51 -9.04 -6.33 4.39
C THR A 51 -10.52 -6.09 4.70
N ASP A 52 -11.30 -7.16 4.88
CA ASP A 52 -12.73 -7.04 5.14
C ASP A 52 -13.05 -6.69 6.62
N GLU A 53 -12.27 -7.23 7.57
CA GLU A 53 -12.52 -7.02 9.01
C GLU A 53 -11.30 -6.49 9.78
N GLY A 54 -10.21 -6.12 9.10
CA GLY A 54 -9.01 -5.58 9.76
C GLY A 54 -8.22 -6.62 10.55
N ASP A 55 -8.47 -7.91 10.35
CA ASP A 55 -7.80 -8.98 11.08
C ASP A 55 -6.35 -9.19 10.60
N PHE A 56 -5.51 -9.68 11.50
CA PHE A 56 -4.08 -9.84 11.21
C PHE A 56 -3.80 -10.89 10.12
N ALA A 57 -4.57 -11.97 10.05
CA ALA A 57 -4.35 -13.04 9.08
C ALA A 57 -4.63 -12.58 7.64
N SER A 58 -5.64 -11.73 7.45
CA SER A 58 -5.91 -11.09 6.16
C SER A 58 -4.77 -10.17 5.72
N TYR A 59 -4.13 -9.46 6.65
CA TYR A 59 -2.94 -8.66 6.32
C TYR A 59 -1.70 -9.51 6.03
N GLU A 60 -1.52 -10.64 6.70
CA GLU A 60 -0.46 -11.59 6.33
C GLU A 60 -0.67 -12.11 4.91
N LEU A 61 -1.90 -12.51 4.58
CA LEU A 61 -2.24 -12.94 3.23
C LEU A 61 -2.07 -11.80 2.20
N LEU A 62 -2.49 -10.57 2.52
CA LEU A 62 -2.26 -9.40 1.68
C LEU A 62 -0.77 -9.25 1.38
N ARG A 63 0.08 -9.32 2.41
CA ARG A 63 1.52 -9.20 2.26
C ARG A 63 2.07 -10.28 1.34
N GLU A 64 1.67 -11.54 1.52
CA GLU A 64 2.09 -12.65 0.66
C GLU A 64 1.71 -12.42 -0.79
N VAL A 65 0.44 -12.12 -1.06
CA VAL A 65 -0.08 -11.88 -2.42
C VAL A 65 0.64 -10.71 -3.08
N LEU A 66 0.94 -9.63 -2.34
CA LEU A 66 1.63 -8.46 -2.88
C LEU A 66 3.11 -8.70 -3.21
N GLN A 67 3.75 -9.78 -2.71
CA GLN A 67 5.14 -10.09 -3.08
C GLN A 67 5.30 -10.41 -4.57
N GLU A 68 4.22 -10.81 -5.24
CA GLU A 68 4.21 -11.13 -6.66
C GLU A 68 4.17 -9.89 -7.57
N MET A 69 3.83 -8.72 -7.02
CA MET A 69 3.69 -7.48 -7.79
C MET A 69 5.06 -6.95 -8.27
N ARG A 70 5.20 -6.73 -9.58
CA ARG A 70 6.41 -6.14 -10.19
C ARG A 70 6.40 -4.61 -10.21
N VAL A 71 5.21 -4.02 -10.24
CA VAL A 71 5.01 -2.57 -10.21
C VAL A 71 5.15 -2.08 -8.76
N PRO A 72 5.87 -0.97 -8.50
CA PRO A 72 5.91 -0.38 -7.16
C PRO A 72 4.50 -0.13 -6.61
N ILE A 73 4.26 -0.49 -5.35
CA ILE A 73 2.93 -0.36 -4.74
C ILE A 73 2.92 0.62 -3.54
N ARG A 74 1.80 1.32 -3.37
CA ARG A 74 1.45 2.12 -2.18
C ARG A 74 0.06 1.78 -1.70
N LEU A 75 -0.06 1.64 -0.38
CA LEU A 75 -1.31 1.27 0.28
C LEU A 75 -1.78 2.44 1.15
N LEU A 76 -3.07 2.70 1.09
CA LEU A 76 -3.80 3.57 2.00
C LEU A 76 -4.80 2.70 2.75
N LEU A 77 -5.10 3.06 3.99
CA LEU A 77 -6.09 2.35 4.81
C LEU A 77 -7.49 2.94 4.57
N GLY A 78 -8.48 2.07 4.47
CA GLY A 78 -9.90 2.40 4.44
C GLY A 78 -10.55 2.27 5.82
N ASN A 79 -11.87 2.21 5.87
CA ASN A 79 -12.63 2.13 7.11
C ASN A 79 -12.74 0.70 7.66
N HIS A 80 -12.55 -0.32 6.82
CA HIS A 80 -12.49 -1.73 7.26
C HIS A 80 -11.10 -2.10 7.82
N ASP A 81 -10.11 -1.24 7.63
CA ASP A 81 -8.73 -1.52 7.95
C ASP A 81 -8.36 -1.20 9.41
N SER A 82 -7.60 -2.10 10.03
CA SER A 82 -7.03 -1.90 11.36
C SER A 82 -5.61 -1.36 11.27
N LEU A 83 -5.39 -0.14 11.77
CA LEU A 83 -4.05 0.46 11.83
C LEU A 83 -3.05 -0.44 12.60
N THR A 84 -3.50 -1.08 13.68
CA THR A 84 -2.66 -1.94 14.51
C THR A 84 -2.24 -3.19 13.75
N SER A 85 -3.20 -3.92 13.16
CA SER A 85 -2.94 -5.14 12.40
C SER A 85 -2.06 -4.84 11.18
N TYR A 86 -2.37 -3.75 10.47
CA TYR A 86 -1.58 -3.26 9.35
C TYR A 86 -0.13 -2.98 9.76
N ALA A 87 0.08 -2.18 10.81
CA ALA A 87 1.42 -1.82 11.28
C ALA A 87 2.23 -3.06 11.72
N LEU A 88 1.60 -4.01 12.41
CA LEU A 88 2.24 -5.26 12.82
C LEU A 88 2.64 -6.12 11.62
N SER A 89 1.77 -6.28 10.63
CA SER A 89 2.02 -7.10 9.44
C SER A 89 3.20 -6.57 8.60
N LEU A 90 3.38 -5.24 8.58
CA LEU A 90 4.42 -4.55 7.81
C LEU A 90 5.70 -4.25 8.60
N ALA A 91 5.70 -4.38 9.93
CA ALA A 91 6.89 -4.20 10.76
C ALA A 91 8.02 -5.19 10.42
N SER A 92 7.69 -6.33 9.80
CA SER A 92 8.66 -7.26 9.22
C SER A 92 9.17 -6.71 7.87
N ARG A 93 10.27 -5.94 7.95
CA ARG A 93 11.16 -5.24 6.98
C ARG A 93 11.34 -5.76 5.52
N ALA A 94 10.38 -6.43 4.89
CA ALA A 94 10.52 -6.97 3.53
C ALA A 94 10.02 -6.03 2.42
N ILE A 95 9.15 -5.04 2.70
CA ILE A 95 8.63 -4.13 1.67
C ILE A 95 9.39 -2.80 1.74
N GLY A 96 10.70 -2.91 1.55
CA GLY A 96 11.69 -1.83 1.61
C GLY A 96 12.39 -1.55 0.29
N ARG A 97 11.76 -1.83 -0.86
CA ARG A 97 12.23 -1.37 -2.18
C ARG A 97 11.10 -0.73 -2.97
N ALA A 98 10.66 0.41 -2.46
CA ALA A 98 10.10 1.51 -3.25
C ALA A 98 9.92 2.79 -2.42
N LEU A 99 10.12 2.79 -1.09
CA LEU A 99 10.28 4.03 -0.33
C LEU A 99 11.72 4.55 -0.49
N SER A 100 12.11 4.86 -1.74
CA SER A 100 13.25 5.75 -1.93
C SER A 100 12.84 7.10 -1.37
N SER A 101 13.37 7.41 -0.20
CA SER A 101 13.63 8.76 0.25
C SER A 101 14.56 9.46 -0.76
N GLN A 102 14.09 9.74 -1.98
CA GLN A 102 14.64 10.85 -2.72
C GLN A 102 14.09 12.09 -2.05
N SER A 103 14.85 12.53 -1.05
CA SER A 103 14.96 13.94 -0.70
C SER A 103 14.90 14.74 -2.01
N MET A 104 13.77 15.39 -2.26
CA MET A 104 13.70 16.53 -3.17
C MET A 104 14.68 17.54 -2.59
N ARG A 105 15.95 17.49 -3.03
CA ARG A 105 16.89 18.56 -2.78
C ARG A 105 16.27 19.79 -3.44
N PRO A 106 16.03 20.88 -2.70
CA PRO A 106 15.59 22.11 -3.33
C PRO A 106 16.65 22.50 -4.35
N ARG A 107 16.24 22.73 -5.60
CA ARG A 107 17.10 23.39 -6.58
C ARG A 107 17.52 24.72 -5.94
N SER A 108 18.83 24.91 -5.81
CA SER A 108 19.42 26.15 -5.31
C SER A 108 18.93 27.32 -6.16
N GLY A 109 18.08 28.17 -5.56
CA GLY A 109 17.66 29.42 -6.18
C GLY A 109 16.15 29.68 -6.11
N ALA A 110 15.62 29.90 -4.90
CA ALA A 110 14.46 30.77 -4.70
C ALA A 110 14.33 31.07 -3.20
N SER A 111 14.59 32.32 -2.83
CA SER A 111 14.31 32.87 -1.51
C SER A 111 12.81 33.08 -1.33
N SER A 112 12.17 32.37 -0.41
CA SER A 112 11.00 32.91 0.31
C SER A 112 10.69 32.04 1.53
N SER A 113 10.62 32.70 2.69
CA SER A 113 10.20 32.18 3.98
C SER A 113 8.89 31.37 3.89
N SER A 114 8.98 30.07 4.10
CA SER A 114 7.84 29.26 4.52
C SER A 114 8.31 28.30 5.61
N THR A 115 7.63 28.34 6.75
CA THR A 115 7.95 27.45 7.86
C THR A 115 7.57 26.02 7.46
N PRO A 116 8.47 25.02 7.62
CA PRO A 116 8.14 23.64 7.32
C PRO A 116 7.04 23.09 8.23
N TRP A 117 6.16 22.26 7.66
CA TRP A 117 4.98 21.66 8.30
C TRP A 117 5.27 20.81 9.56
N TRP A 118 6.52 20.36 9.76
CA TRP A 118 6.92 19.60 10.96
C TRP A 118 6.94 20.42 12.26
N ARG A 119 6.78 21.74 12.18
CA ARG A 119 6.79 22.66 13.34
C ARG A 119 5.39 22.94 13.96
N VAL A 120 4.32 22.30 13.47
CA VAL A 120 2.93 22.50 13.96
C VAL A 120 2.50 21.47 15.01
N LEU A 121 3.26 20.39 15.23
CA LEU A 121 3.02 19.46 16.32
C LEU A 121 4.02 19.71 17.45
N GLY A 122 3.60 20.55 18.41
CA GLY A 122 4.37 20.93 19.59
C GLY A 122 4.71 19.74 20.49
N MET A 123 5.83 19.07 20.21
CA MET A 123 6.54 18.21 21.15
C MET A 123 7.98 18.70 21.29
N ALA A 124 8.15 19.70 22.15
CA ALA A 124 9.42 20.03 22.76
C ALA A 124 9.22 20.01 24.29
N ARG A 125 9.47 18.84 24.89
CA ARG A 125 10.33 18.63 26.05
C ARG A 125 10.54 17.14 26.25
#